data_AF-X1ECG9-F1
#
_entry.id   AF-X1ECG9-F1
#
_cell.length_a   1.000
_cell.length_b   1.000
_cell.length_c   1.000
_cell.angle_alpha   90.00
_cell.angle_beta   90.00
_cell.angle_gamma   90.00
#
_symmetry.space_group_name_H-M   'P 1'
#
loop_
_entity.id
_entity.type
_entity.pdbx_description
1 polymer ?
#
loop_
_entity_poly.entity_id
_entity_poly.type
_entity_poly.pdbx_seq_one_letter_code
_entity_poly.pdbx_strand_id
1 'polypeptide(L)'
;MQFFGSEKNVVHALKNISFKVAPGEVVGIIGGPGSGKSILVRSILALPPEGALITGNIYYKGKDILKMHQKELMHLRRNEISHILPGAKSQLNPVIRIDDFMQTVIQT
;
A
#
# COMPACT_ATOMS: atom_id res chain seq x y z
N MET A 1 15.35 -2.83 -4.59
CA MET A 1 15.41 -4.05 -3.75
C MET A 1 15.17 -5.22 -4.68
N GLN A 2 16.23 -5.96 -4.99
CA GLN A 2 16.22 -7.01 -6.00
C GLN A 2 15.66 -8.29 -5.36
N PHE A 3 14.55 -8.81 -5.89
CA PHE A 3 14.01 -10.10 -5.46
C PHE A 3 14.90 -11.20 -6.05
N PHE A 4 15.74 -11.83 -5.22
CA PHE A 4 16.55 -12.97 -5.61
C PHE A 4 15.66 -14.22 -5.69
N GLY A 5 15.13 -14.50 -6.88
CA GLY A 5 14.58 -15.79 -7.26
C GLY A 5 15.33 -16.28 -8.50
N SER A 6 16.36 -17.10 -8.30
CA SER A 6 16.91 -17.94 -9.36
C SER A 6 15.85 -19.01 -9.70
N GLU A 7 15.49 -19.09 -10.97
CA GLU A 7 14.42 -19.94 -11.55
C GLU A 7 12.97 -19.54 -11.19
N LYS A 8 12.03 -19.88 -12.09
CA LYS A 8 10.59 -19.53 -12.09
C LYS A 8 9.81 -20.06 -10.86
N ASN A 9 10.21 -19.71 -9.65
CA ASN A 9 9.49 -20.08 -8.44
C ASN A 9 8.55 -18.94 -8.02
N VAL A 10 7.25 -19.23 -8.07
CA VAL A 10 6.22 -18.34 -7.52
C VAL A 10 6.37 -18.31 -6.00
N VAL A 11 6.66 -17.13 -5.45
CA VAL A 11 6.75 -16.93 -4.00
C VAL A 11 5.40 -16.47 -3.46
N HIS A 12 4.82 -17.27 -2.57
CA HIS A 12 3.61 -16.88 -1.83
C HIS A 12 3.97 -15.98 -0.65
N ALA A 13 4.07 -14.67 -0.90
CA ALA A 13 4.39 -13.67 0.12
C ALA A 13 3.31 -13.53 1.21
N LEU A 14 2.05 -13.81 0.87
CA LEU A 14 0.90 -13.84 1.78
C LEU A 14 0.10 -15.11 1.50
N LYS A 15 -0.47 -15.72 2.55
CA LYS A 15 -1.25 -16.96 2.45
C LYS A 15 -2.50 -16.83 3.31
N ASN A 16 -3.68 -16.93 2.68
CA ASN A 16 -4.99 -16.99 3.35
C ASN A 16 -5.17 -15.98 4.50
N ILE A 17 -4.95 -14.71 4.21
CA ILE A 17 -5.11 -13.63 5.19
C ILE A 17 -6.56 -13.17 5.18
N SER A 18 -7.19 -13.09 6.35
CA SER A 18 -8.56 -12.57 6.51
C SER A 18 -8.69 -11.86 7.85
N PHE A 19 -9.06 -10.58 7.80
CA PHE A 19 -9.36 -9.78 8.98
C PHE A 19 -10.26 -8.60 8.57
N LYS A 20 -10.83 -7.94 9.58
CA LYS A 20 -11.63 -6.73 9.42
C LYS A 20 -11.05 -5.66 10.35
N VAL A 21 -11.13 -4.41 9.92
CA VAL A 21 -10.82 -3.24 10.75
C VAL A 21 -12.08 -2.40 10.84
N ALA A 22 -12.56 -2.14 12.05
CA ALA A 22 -13.72 -1.31 12.31
C ALA A 22 -13.36 0.19 12.27
N PRO A 23 -14.34 1.08 12.01
CA PRO A 23 -14.12 2.51 12.13
C PRO A 23 -13.60 2.89 13.53
N GLY A 24 -12.50 3.66 13.58
CA GLY A 24 -11.85 4.06 14.82
C GLY A 24 -10.96 3.00 15.48
N GLU A 25 -10.87 1.79 14.91
CA GLU A 25 -10.01 0.73 15.43
C GLU A 25 -8.54 0.97 15.05
N VAL A 26 -7.64 0.75 16.00
CA VAL A 26 -6.20 0.77 15.79
C VAL A 26 -5.70 -0.67 15.75
N VAL A 27 -5.15 -1.09 14.60
CA VAL A 27 -4.65 -2.45 14.40
C VAL A 27 -3.14 -2.45 14.21
N GLY A 28 -2.46 -3.29 14.99
CA GLY A 28 -1.02 -3.54 14.88
C GLY A 28 -0.74 -4.81 14.08
N ILE A 29 0.17 -4.72 13.10
CA ILE A 29 0.68 -5.88 12.35
C ILE A 29 2.12 -6.15 12.80
N ILE A 30 2.36 -7.28 13.47
CA ILE A 30 3.64 -7.64 14.07
C ILE A 30 4.23 -8.87 13.37
N GLY A 31 5.56 -8.94 13.29
CA GLY A 31 6.28 -10.10 12.75
C GLY A 31 7.73 -9.78 12.41
N GLY A 32 8.56 -10.81 12.20
CA GLY A 32 9.97 -10.66 11.84
C GLY A 32 10.21 -10.09 10.43
N PRO A 33 11.45 -9.68 10.08
CA PRO A 33 11.81 -9.30 8.72
C PRO A 33 11.39 -10.38 7.71
N GLY A 34 10.88 -9.97 6.54
CA GLY A 34 10.44 -10.90 5.50
C GLY A 34 9.06 -11.54 5.70
N SER A 35 8.39 -11.32 6.84
CA SER A 35 7.08 -11.92 7.13
C SER A 35 5.88 -11.39 6.30
N GLY A 36 6.12 -10.59 5.26
CA GLY A 36 5.07 -10.10 4.37
C GLY A 36 4.30 -8.85 4.82
N LYS A 37 4.62 -8.23 5.96
CA LYS A 37 3.89 -7.04 6.49
C LYS A 37 3.77 -5.89 5.49
N SER A 38 4.89 -5.48 4.89
CA SER A 38 4.91 -4.40 3.91
C SER A 38 4.17 -4.77 2.62
N ILE A 39 4.18 -6.05 2.26
CA ILE A 39 3.40 -6.57 1.12
C ILE A 39 1.91 -6.51 1.46
N LEU A 40 1.50 -6.89 2.67
CA LEU A 40 0.11 -6.81 3.12
C LEU A 40 -0.44 -5.38 3.04
N VAL A 41 0.28 -4.41 3.62
CA VAL A 41 -0.14 -2.99 3.59
C VAL A 41 -0.23 -2.46 2.16
N ARG A 42 0.74 -2.80 1.30
CA ARG A 42 0.72 -2.44 -0.13
C ARG A 42 -0.45 -3.08 -0.89
N SER A 43 -0.76 -4.35 -0.60
CA SER A 43 -1.87 -5.07 -1.23
C SER A 43 -3.22 -4.45 -0.88
N ILE A 44 -3.42 -3.98 0.36
CA ILE A 44 -4.64 -3.27 0.79
C ILE A 44 -4.92 -2.05 -0.09
N LEU A 45 -3.87 -1.36 -0.53
CA LEU A 45 -3.97 -0.17 -1.38
C LEU A 45 -3.97 -0.49 -2.89
N ALA A 46 -4.01 -1.78 -3.26
CA ALA A 46 -3.83 -2.26 -4.63
C ALA A 46 -2.52 -1.73 -5.28
N LEU A 47 -1.44 -1.63 -4.49
CA LEU A 47 -0.10 -1.22 -4.92
C LEU A 47 0.92 -2.37 -4.77
N PRO A 48 0.67 -3.57 -5.35
CA PRO A 48 1.61 -4.68 -5.24
C PRO A 48 2.95 -4.33 -5.92
N PRO A 49 4.06 -4.97 -5.52
CA PRO A 49 5.30 -4.92 -6.30
C PRO A 49 5.07 -5.37 -7.74
N GLU A 50 5.94 -4.92 -8.64
CA GLU A 50 5.92 -5.36 -10.03
C GLU A 50 5.99 -6.89 -10.14
N GLY A 51 5.16 -7.47 -11.01
CA GLY A 51 5.06 -8.92 -11.20
C GLY A 51 4.29 -9.68 -10.12
N ALA A 52 3.81 -9.03 -9.05
CA ALA A 52 3.00 -9.69 -8.03
C ALA A 52 1.50 -9.72 -8.41
N LEU A 53 0.86 -10.85 -8.12
CA LEU A 53 -0.58 -11.05 -8.28
C LEU A 53 -1.27 -11.00 -6.91
N ILE A 54 -2.36 -10.25 -6.82
CA ILE A 54 -3.25 -10.26 -5.65
C ILE A 54 -4.50 -11.06 -6.01
N THR A 55 -4.89 -12.00 -5.16
CA THR A 55 -6.14 -12.77 -5.28
C THR A 55 -7.01 -12.55 -4.04
N GLY A 56 -8.32 -12.79 -4.17
CA GLY A 56 -9.31 -12.54 -3.12
C GLY A 56 -10.02 -11.21 -3.28
N ASN A 57 -10.47 -10.62 -2.17
CA ASN A 57 -11.25 -9.39 -2.16
C ASN A 57 -10.78 -8.49 -1.01
N ILE A 58 -10.79 -7.18 -1.25
CA ILE A 58 -10.42 -6.18 -0.24
C ILE A 58 -11.50 -5.11 -0.26
N TYR A 59 -12.29 -5.02 0.80
CA TYR A 59 -13.43 -4.12 0.85
C TYR A 59 -13.12 -2.86 1.65
N TYR A 60 -13.41 -1.70 1.05
CA TYR A 60 -13.44 -0.42 1.74
C TYR A 60 -14.79 0.25 1.50
N LYS A 61 -15.49 0.61 2.59
CA LYS A 61 -16.85 1.19 2.56
C LYS A 61 -17.81 0.42 1.62
N GLY A 62 -17.75 -0.91 1.65
CA GLY A 62 -18.60 -1.80 0.85
C GLY A 62 -18.16 -2.00 -0.61
N LYS A 63 -17.11 -1.32 -1.08
CA LYS A 63 -16.58 -1.46 -2.44
C LYS A 63 -15.33 -2.33 -2.46
N ASP A 64 -15.24 -3.25 -3.41
CA ASP A 64 -14.06 -4.09 -3.61
C ASP A 64 -12.97 -3.29 -4.36
N ILE A 65 -11.89 -2.96 -3.66
CA ILE A 65 -10.78 -2.15 -4.16
C ILE A 65 -10.13 -2.83 -5.38
N LEU A 66 -10.05 -4.17 -5.41
CA LEU A 66 -9.39 -4.89 -6.50
C LEU A 66 -10.15 -4.84 -7.83
N LYS A 67 -11.41 -4.41 -7.80
CA LYS A 67 -12.28 -4.25 -8.98
C LYS A 67 -12.47 -2.80 -9.41
N MET A 68 -11.90 -1.84 -8.66
CA MET A 68 -12.01 -0.42 -8.95
C MET A 68 -11.24 -0.04 -10.21
N HIS A 69 -11.77 0.92 -10.97
CA HIS A 69 -11.03 1.51 -12.09
C HIS A 69 -9.94 2.46 -11.58
N GLN A 70 -8.95 2.76 -12.44
CA GLN A 70 -7.81 3.61 -12.07
C GLN A 70 -8.20 4.97 -11.47
N LYS A 71 -9.27 5.59 -11.97
CA LYS A 71 -9.78 6.87 -11.43
C LYS A 71 -10.29 6.72 -9.99
N GLU A 72 -10.97 5.63 -9.68
CA GLU A 72 -11.50 5.36 -8.34
C GLU A 72 -10.36 5.02 -7.37
N LEU A 73 -9.38 4.23 -7.81
CA LEU A 73 -8.18 3.92 -7.04
C LEU A 73 -7.37 5.19 -6.72
N MET A 74 -7.24 6.09 -7.70
CA MET A 74 -6.57 7.38 -7.49
C MET A 74 -7.32 8.22 -6.45
N HIS A 75 -8.64 8.31 -6.56
CA HIS A 75 -9.46 9.02 -5.57
C HIS A 75 -9.34 8.41 -4.16
N LEU A 76 -9.40 7.08 -4.05
CA LEU A 76 -9.24 6.34 -2.80
C LEU A 76 -7.88 6.63 -2.14
N ARG A 77 -6.79 6.55 -2.90
CA ARG A 77 -5.42 6.76 -2.40
C ARG A 77 -5.10 8.20 -2.06
N ARG A 78 -5.81 9.16 -2.66
CA ARG A 78 -5.62 10.60 -2.41
C ARG A 78 -6.44 11.10 -1.23
N ASN A 79 -7.71 10.70 -1.14
CA ASN A 79 -8.68 11.34 -0.24
C ASN A 79 -9.11 10.48 0.94
N GLU A 80 -9.01 9.15 0.84
CA GLU A 80 -9.64 8.23 1.80
C GLU A 80 -8.64 7.39 2.58
N ILE A 81 -7.55 6.94 1.94
CA ILE A 81 -6.54 6.09 2.55
C ILE A 81 -5.15 6.60 2.18
N SER A 82 -4.38 7.03 3.17
CA SER A 82 -2.99 7.45 3.02
C SER A 82 -2.02 6.42 3.59
N HIS A 83 -0.87 6.26 2.94
CA HIS A 83 0.19 5.38 3.40
C HIS A 83 1.49 6.16 3.56
N ILE A 84 1.99 6.19 4.79
CA ILE A 84 3.29 6.79 5.11
C ILE A 84 4.34 5.69 5.03
N LEU A 85 5.18 5.76 4.00
CA LEU A 85 6.25 4.79 3.80
C LEU A 85 7.42 5.03 4.78
N PRO A 86 8.10 3.96 5.24
CA PRO A 86 9.37 4.10 5.96
C PRO A 86 10.35 4.95 5.14
N GLY A 87 11.02 5.89 5.79
CA GLY A 87 11.95 6.81 5.13
C GLY A 87 11.31 7.99 4.41
N ALA A 88 10.03 8.30 4.65
CA ALA A 88 9.36 9.48 4.05
C ALA A 88 10.18 10.79 4.18
N LYS A 89 10.93 10.96 5.27
CA LYS A 89 11.81 12.13 5.49
C LYS A 89 12.87 12.28 4.38
N SER A 90 13.45 11.19 3.91
CA SER A 90 14.49 11.24 2.87
C SER A 90 13.94 11.48 1.46
N GLN A 91 12.61 11.50 1.29
CA GLN A 91 11.94 11.82 0.03
C GLN A 91 11.65 13.32 -0.11
N LEU A 92 11.82 14.10 0.97
CA LEU A 92 11.68 15.55 0.91
C LEU A 92 12.92 16.14 0.26
N ASN A 93 12.71 17.00 -0.73
CA ASN A 93 13.80 17.76 -1.34
C ASN A 93 14.17 18.93 -0.41
N PRO A 94 15.38 18.94 0.18
CA PRO A 94 15.76 19.94 1.18
C PRO A 94 15.90 21.36 0.61
N VAL A 95 15.94 21.53 -0.71
CA VAL A 95 15.95 22.85 -1.35
C VAL A 95 14.55 23.40 -1.64
N ILE A 96 13.50 22.62 -1.39
CA ILE A 96 12.10 23.03 -1.55
C ILE A 96 11.52 23.32 -0.15
N ARG A 97 10.82 24.44 0.00
CA ARG A 97 10.14 24.74 1.25
C ARG A 97 8.94 23.84 1.46
N ILE A 98 8.57 23.62 2.72
CA ILE A 98 7.45 22.74 3.08
C ILE A 98 6.12 23.26 2.51
N ASP A 99 5.91 24.57 2.49
CA ASP A 99 4.71 25.18 1.89
C ASP A 99 4.62 24.91 0.39
N ASP A 100 5.69 25.13 -0.38
CA ASP A 100 5.74 24.86 -1.82
C ASP A 100 5.50 23.36 -2.12
N PHE A 101 6.09 22.47 -1.32
CA PHE A 101 5.88 21.04 -1.42
C PHE A 101 4.42 20.64 -1.15
N MET A 102 3.82 21.17 -0.07
CA MET A 102 2.44 20.88 0.30
C MET A 102 1.45 21.36 -0.75
N GLN A 103 1.70 22.52 -1.39
CA GLN A 103 0.85 23.01 -2.49
C GLN A 103 0.85 22.04 -3.68
N THR A 104 2.01 21.48 -4.04
CA THR A 104 2.12 20.49 -5.11
C THR A 104 1.30 19.23 -4.82
N VAL A 105 1.36 18.73 -3.57
CA VAL A 105 0.66 17.51 -3.16
C VAL A 105 -0.85 17.72 -3.04
N ILE A 106 -1.31 18.89 -2.59
CA ILE A 106 -2.75 19.17 -2.43
C ILE A 106 -3.42 19.39 -3.79
N GLN A 107 -2.73 19.98 -4.77
CA GLN A 107 -3.30 20.29 -6.08
C GLN A 107 -3.32 19.09 -7.05
N THR A 108 -2.34 18.18 -6.96
CA THR A 108 -2.19 17.00 -7.86
C THR A 108 -3.01 15.80 -7.45
#